data_AF-X1SYH3-F1
#
_entry.id   AF-X1SYH3-F1
#
_cell.length_a   1.000
_cell.length_b   1.000
_cell.length_c   1.000
_cell.angle_alpha   90.00
_cell.angle_beta   90.00
_cell.angle_gamma   90.00
#
_symmetry.space_group_name_H-M   'P 1'
#
loop_
_entity.id
_entity.type
_entity.pdbx_description
1 polymer ?
#
loop_
_entity_poly.entity_id
_entity_poly.type
_entity_poly.pdbx_seq_one_letter_code
_entity_poly.pdbx_strand_id
1 'polypeptide(L)'
;GLNSPFALMSYNIFTSHGFLNKFLMSLGIIETPIYFFGLGLSSRAFWVIVLTELWRATPLVFVILLASLQMISKDYFEAADVFGFSSWQKFFYITLPLTMPSLQSALLIRTLFAFQIFSVVWLLSGRDIPILAGEVYYQQAELNNFRLAATYGFIIALICILISWAYITFLKTKHLEA
;
A
#
# COMPACT_ATOMS: atom_id res chain seq x y z
N GLY A 1 14.99 3.05 5.37
CA GLY A 1 16.27 3.35 4.68
C GLY A 1 16.31 2.63 3.35
N LEU A 2 17.22 2.99 2.44
CA LEU A 2 17.29 2.41 1.09
C LEU A 2 17.35 0.87 1.07
N ASN A 3 17.92 0.26 2.11
CA ASN A 3 18.00 -1.20 2.29
C ASN A 3 16.69 -1.85 2.74
N SER A 4 15.54 -1.31 2.35
CA SER A 4 14.24 -1.93 2.64
C SER A 4 14.16 -3.28 1.91
N PRO A 5 13.90 -4.40 2.62
CA PRO A 5 13.81 -5.72 1.99
C PRO A 5 12.81 -5.76 0.83
N PHE A 6 11.68 -5.05 0.96
CA PHE A 6 10.66 -4.97 -0.08
C PHE A 6 11.12 -4.18 -1.31
N ALA A 7 11.90 -3.11 -1.12
CA ALA A 7 12.45 -2.35 -2.23
C ALA A 7 13.45 -3.21 -3.02
N LEU A 8 14.36 -3.89 -2.31
CA LEU A 8 15.34 -4.79 -2.91
C LEU A 8 14.68 -5.98 -3.61
N MET A 9 13.63 -6.55 -3.02
CA MET A 9 12.83 -7.61 -3.66
C MET A 9 12.25 -7.13 -4.99
N SER A 10 11.59 -5.97 -5.01
CA SER A 10 11.01 -5.42 -6.24
C SER A 10 12.05 -5.10 -7.29
N TYR A 11 13.20 -4.53 -6.89
CA TYR A 11 14.31 -4.30 -7.80
C TYR A 11 14.79 -5.60 -8.45
N ASN A 12 15.02 -6.66 -7.66
CA ASN A 12 15.46 -7.96 -8.18
C ASN A 12 14.43 -8.65 -9.08
N ILE A 13 13.14 -8.40 -8.87
CA ILE A 13 12.08 -8.96 -9.72
C ILE A 13 11.99 -8.22 -11.05
N PHE A 14 11.92 -6.89 -11.00
CA PHE A 14 11.55 -6.04 -12.15
C PHE A 14 12.74 -5.43 -12.91
N THR A 15 13.98 -5.64 -12.47
CA THR A 15 15.15 -5.19 -13.23
C THR A 15 15.30 -5.95 -14.55
N SER A 16 16.06 -5.40 -15.51
CA SER A 16 16.27 -6.00 -16.84
C SER A 16 16.86 -7.42 -16.74
N HIS A 17 17.72 -7.68 -15.77
CA HIS A 17 18.29 -9.01 -15.48
C HIS A 17 17.56 -9.75 -14.35
N GLY A 18 16.37 -9.27 -13.98
CA GLY A 18 15.59 -9.75 -12.85
C GLY A 18 14.86 -11.05 -13.11
N PHE A 19 14.25 -11.59 -12.06
CA PHE A 19 13.52 -12.87 -12.11
C PHE A 19 12.39 -12.86 -13.14
N LEU A 20 11.62 -11.76 -13.26
CA LEU A 20 10.47 -11.70 -14.16
C LEU A 20 10.91 -11.79 -15.63
N ASN A 21 11.92 -11.00 -16.02
CA ASN A 21 12.46 -11.04 -17.38
C ASN A 21 13.05 -12.42 -17.70
N LYS A 22 13.84 -13.00 -16.79
CA LYS A 22 14.40 -14.36 -16.98
C LYS A 22 13.32 -15.42 -17.14
N PHE A 23 12.25 -15.35 -16.34
CA PHE A 23 11.14 -16.28 -16.43
C PHE A 23 10.40 -16.15 -17.78
N LEU A 24 10.06 -14.93 -18.20
CA LEU A 24 9.38 -14.68 -19.48
C LEU A 24 10.24 -15.09 -20.68
N MET A 25 11.55 -14.86 -20.63
CA MET A 25 12.49 -15.30 -21.65
C MET A 25 12.62 -16.83 -21.69
N SER A 26 12.67 -17.50 -20.54
CA SER A 26 12.73 -18.97 -20.48
C SER A 26 11.49 -19.66 -21.08
N LEU A 27 10.33 -18.99 -21.03
CA LEU A 27 9.09 -19.46 -21.64
C LEU A 27 8.99 -19.11 -23.14
N GLY A 28 9.95 -18.36 -23.68
CA GLY A 28 9.90 -17.88 -25.07
C GLY A 28 8.83 -16.82 -25.34
N ILE A 29 8.29 -16.18 -24.29
CA ILE A 29 7.25 -15.14 -24.42
C ILE A 29 7.87 -13.81 -24.92
N ILE A 30 9.12 -13.54 -24.52
CA ILE A 30 9.86 -12.34 -24.92
C ILE A 30 11.28 -12.72 -25.36
N GLU A 31 11.78 -12.05 -26.41
CA GLU A 31 13.15 -12.23 -26.90
C GLU A 31 14.12 -11.23 -26.25
N THR A 32 13.63 -10.06 -25.85
CA THR A 32 14.43 -8.99 -25.23
C THR A 32 13.86 -8.61 -23.85
N PRO A 33 14.71 -8.26 -22.86
CA PRO A 33 14.26 -7.82 -21.55
C PRO A 33 13.35 -6.58 -21.60
N ILE A 34 12.30 -6.59 -20.79
CA ILE A 34 11.42 -5.44 -20.59
C ILE A 34 12.03 -4.53 -19.52
N TYR A 35 12.16 -3.25 -19.86
CA TYR A 35 12.54 -2.21 -18.91
C TYR A 35 11.29 -1.67 -18.20
N PHE A 36 11.11 -2.10 -16.96
CA PHE A 36 9.96 -1.73 -16.12
C PHE A 36 10.17 -0.41 -15.36
N PHE A 37 11.41 0.03 -15.19
CA PHE A 37 11.78 1.29 -14.56
C PHE A 37 13.13 1.78 -15.11
N GLY A 38 13.48 3.04 -14.86
CA GLY A 38 14.66 3.70 -15.40
C GLY A 38 14.38 5.14 -15.82
N LEU A 39 15.44 5.86 -16.22
CA LEU A 39 15.34 7.27 -16.63
C LEU A 39 14.33 7.44 -17.78
N GLY A 40 13.34 8.32 -17.58
CA GLY A 40 12.31 8.59 -18.58
C GLY A 40 11.20 7.53 -18.66
N LEU A 41 11.19 6.53 -17.78
CA LEU A 41 10.15 5.49 -17.70
C LEU A 41 9.22 5.67 -16.49
N SER A 42 8.98 6.92 -16.07
CA SER A 42 8.23 7.25 -14.84
C SER A 42 6.85 6.59 -14.76
N SER A 43 6.13 6.45 -15.90
CA SER A 43 4.83 5.77 -15.94
C SER A 43 4.93 4.28 -15.60
N ARG A 44 5.95 3.58 -16.12
CA ARG A 44 6.15 2.15 -15.81
C ARG A 44 6.65 1.97 -14.38
N ALA A 45 7.59 2.82 -13.96
CA ALA A 45 8.12 2.81 -12.59
C ALA A 45 7.00 3.04 -11.57
N PHE A 46 6.06 3.96 -11.85
CA PHE A 46 4.88 4.19 -11.00
C PHE A 46 4.07 2.91 -10.77
N TRP A 47 3.77 2.16 -11.83
CA TRP A 47 3.02 0.91 -11.69
C TRP A 47 3.79 -0.16 -10.90
N VAL A 48 5.10 -0.28 -11.09
CA VAL A 48 5.94 -1.19 -10.29
C VAL A 48 5.92 -0.79 -8.81
N ILE A 49 6.01 0.51 -8.51
CA ILE A 49 5.91 1.04 -7.14
C ILE A 49 4.55 0.70 -6.53
N VAL A 50 3.45 0.94 -7.27
CA VAL A 50 2.08 0.63 -6.81
C VAL A 50 1.92 -0.86 -6.53
N LEU A 51 2.36 -1.73 -7.43
CA LEU A 51 2.29 -3.19 -7.24
C LEU A 51 3.11 -3.65 -6.03
N THR A 52 4.30 -3.08 -5.85
CA THR A 52 5.15 -3.35 -4.69
C THR A 52 4.45 -2.97 -3.39
N GLU A 53 3.83 -1.79 -3.35
CA GLU A 53 3.12 -1.32 -2.16
C GLU A 53 1.86 -2.10 -1.87
N LEU A 54 1.11 -2.51 -2.90
CA LEU A 54 -0.04 -3.39 -2.75
C LEU A 54 0.39 -4.70 -2.11
N TRP A 55 1.42 -5.36 -2.66
CA TRP A 55 1.95 -6.60 -2.11
C TRP A 55 2.42 -6.44 -0.65
N ARG A 56 3.10 -5.34 -0.33
CA ARG A 56 3.55 -5.04 1.04
C ARG A 56 2.39 -4.80 1.99
N ALA A 57 1.31 -4.17 1.52
CA ALA A 57 0.12 -3.87 2.30
C ALA A 57 -0.71 -5.12 2.62
N THR A 58 -0.77 -6.04 1.67
CA THR A 58 -1.66 -7.19 1.67
C THR A 58 -1.62 -7.96 3.00
N PRO A 59 -0.48 -8.46 3.51
CA PRO A 59 -0.47 -9.29 4.71
C PRO A 59 -1.07 -8.62 5.94
N LEU A 60 -0.76 -7.33 6.16
CA LEU A 60 -1.28 -6.58 7.31
C LEU A 60 -2.80 -6.44 7.24
N VAL A 61 -3.33 -6.04 6.06
CA VAL A 61 -4.78 -5.87 5.87
C VAL A 61 -5.49 -7.22 6.03
N PHE A 62 -4.93 -8.29 5.48
CA PHE A 62 -5.47 -9.64 5.64
C PHE A 62 -5.55 -10.06 7.11
N VAL A 63 -4.50 -9.82 7.91
CA VAL A 63 -4.51 -10.15 9.35
C VAL A 63 -5.59 -9.38 10.09
N ILE A 64 -5.72 -8.06 9.83
CA ILE A 64 -6.74 -7.22 10.48
C ILE A 64 -8.15 -7.71 10.12
N LEU A 65 -8.41 -7.99 8.84
CA LEU A 65 -9.72 -8.46 8.39
C LEU A 65 -10.02 -9.87 8.89
N LEU A 66 -9.03 -10.76 8.94
CA LEU A 66 -9.21 -12.12 9.45
C LEU A 66 -9.55 -12.10 10.95
N ALA A 67 -8.87 -11.27 11.74
CA ALA A 67 -9.17 -11.10 13.16
C ALA A 67 -10.60 -10.59 13.37
N SER A 68 -11.03 -9.62 12.57
CA SER A 68 -12.40 -9.10 12.58
C SER A 68 -13.44 -10.16 12.19
N LEU A 69 -13.15 -10.93 11.13
CA LEU A 69 -14.03 -11.98 10.63
C LEU A 69 -14.27 -13.08 11.67
N GLN A 70 -13.26 -13.42 12.47
CA GLN A 70 -13.38 -14.41 13.55
C GLN A 70 -14.31 -13.97 14.68
N MET A 71 -14.59 -12.67 14.82
CA MET A 71 -15.50 -12.13 15.84
C MET A 71 -16.97 -12.19 15.42
N ILE A 72 -17.27 -12.47 14.14
CA ILE A 72 -18.65 -12.55 13.65
C ILE A 72 -19.27 -13.86 14.11
N SER A 73 -20.41 -13.80 14.82
CA SER A 73 -21.14 -15.00 15.25
C SER A 73 -21.59 -15.83 14.04
N LYS A 74 -21.54 -17.16 14.19
CA LYS A 74 -22.03 -18.10 13.18
C LYS A 74 -23.54 -17.98 12.94
N ASP A 75 -24.28 -17.51 13.95
CA ASP A 75 -25.74 -17.35 13.90
C ASP A 75 -26.17 -16.45 12.72
N TYR A 76 -25.38 -15.43 12.37
CA TYR A 76 -25.67 -14.57 11.22
C TYR A 76 -25.65 -15.35 9.91
N PHE A 77 -24.70 -16.28 9.75
CA PHE A 77 -24.57 -17.09 8.55
C PHE A 77 -25.63 -18.19 8.49
N GLU A 78 -25.94 -18.82 9.62
CA GLU A 78 -27.01 -19.82 9.73
C GLU A 78 -28.39 -19.22 9.44
N ALA A 79 -28.68 -18.04 9.97
CA ALA A 79 -29.89 -17.30 9.62
C ALA A 79 -29.95 -16.99 8.12
N ALA A 80 -28.84 -16.54 7.53
CA ALA A 80 -28.76 -16.24 6.10
C ALA A 80 -29.00 -17.49 5.23
N ASP A 81 -28.55 -18.67 5.67
CA ASP A 81 -28.86 -19.95 5.01
C ASP A 81 -30.36 -20.27 5.04
N VAL A 82 -31.03 -20.05 6.17
CA VAL A 82 -32.49 -20.22 6.29
C VAL A 82 -33.24 -19.26 5.36
N PHE A 83 -32.75 -18.03 5.18
CA PHE A 83 -33.31 -17.06 4.24
C PHE A 83 -32.87 -17.27 2.77
N GLY A 84 -32.11 -18.32 2.47
CA GLY A 84 -31.71 -18.67 1.10
C GLY A 84 -30.67 -17.74 0.47
N PHE A 85 -29.83 -17.08 1.28
CA PHE A 85 -28.80 -16.18 0.76
C PHE A 85 -27.67 -16.97 0.08
N SER A 86 -27.28 -16.55 -1.13
CA SER A 86 -26.08 -17.01 -1.83
C SER A 86 -24.79 -16.51 -1.17
N SER A 87 -23.64 -17.13 -1.46
CA SER A 87 -22.35 -16.75 -0.88
C SER A 87 -21.97 -15.29 -1.14
N TRP A 88 -22.29 -14.76 -2.32
CA TRP A 88 -22.08 -13.34 -2.65
C TRP A 88 -22.96 -12.42 -1.80
N GLN A 89 -24.21 -12.79 -1.56
CA GLN A 89 -25.09 -12.03 -0.67
C GLN A 89 -24.56 -12.05 0.77
N LYS A 90 -24.15 -13.20 1.29
CA LYS A 90 -23.54 -13.27 2.64
C LYS A 90 -22.29 -12.39 2.74
N PHE A 91 -21.46 -12.34 1.70
CA PHE A 91 -20.30 -11.46 1.68
C PHE A 91 -20.70 -9.98 1.77
N PHE A 92 -21.57 -9.49 0.89
CA PHE A 92 -21.92 -8.07 0.83
C PHE A 92 -22.86 -7.60 1.94
N TYR A 93 -23.72 -8.46 2.48
CA TYR A 93 -24.72 -8.10 3.50
C TYR A 93 -24.29 -8.44 4.93
N ILE A 94 -23.35 -9.36 5.13
CA ILE A 94 -22.92 -9.78 6.48
C ILE A 94 -21.43 -9.51 6.66
N THR A 95 -20.58 -10.13 5.84
CA THR A 95 -19.12 -10.07 6.04
C THR A 95 -18.57 -8.66 5.87
N LEU A 96 -18.83 -8.02 4.73
CA LEU A 96 -18.28 -6.71 4.41
C LEU A 96 -18.78 -5.61 5.38
N PRO A 97 -20.08 -5.50 5.71
CA PRO A 97 -20.56 -4.49 6.66
C PRO A 97 -20.01 -4.68 8.07
N LEU A 98 -19.99 -5.92 8.58
CA LEU A 98 -19.50 -6.20 9.94
C LEU A 98 -17.98 -6.06 10.07
N THR A 99 -17.22 -6.29 8.99
CA THR A 99 -15.76 -6.06 8.98
C THR A 99 -15.36 -4.63 8.61
N MET A 100 -16.33 -3.78 8.19
CA MET A 100 -16.08 -2.41 7.75
C MET A 100 -15.31 -1.55 8.78
N PRO A 101 -15.59 -1.59 10.10
CA PRO A 101 -14.83 -0.81 11.07
C PRO A 101 -13.34 -1.19 11.12
N SER A 102 -13.04 -2.49 10.99
CA SER A 102 -11.68 -3.00 10.93
C SER A 102 -11.00 -2.68 9.60
N LEU A 103 -11.75 -2.74 8.49
CA LEU A 103 -11.27 -2.32 7.16
C LEU A 103 -10.91 -0.84 7.15
N GLN A 104 -11.76 0.02 7.72
CA GLN A 104 -11.51 1.46 7.86
C GLN A 104 -10.23 1.75 8.64
N SER A 105 -10.03 1.06 9.77
CA SER A 105 -8.82 1.17 10.57
C SER A 105 -7.57 0.74 9.78
N ALA A 106 -7.66 -0.37 9.04
CA ALA A 106 -6.59 -0.84 8.16
C ALA A 106 -6.26 0.17 7.06
N LEU A 107 -7.28 0.75 6.42
CA LEU A 107 -7.13 1.75 5.36
C LEU A 107 -6.49 3.04 5.87
N LEU A 108 -6.84 3.49 7.08
CA LEU A 108 -6.20 4.63 7.73
C LEU A 108 -4.70 4.39 7.87
N ILE A 109 -4.32 3.28 8.51
CA ILE A 109 -2.90 2.92 8.73
C ILE A 109 -2.17 2.81 7.38
N ARG A 110 -2.81 2.20 6.38
CA ARG A 110 -2.24 2.06 5.04
C ARG A 110 -2.03 3.39 4.34
N THR A 111 -2.98 4.31 4.47
CA THR A 111 -2.85 5.65 3.90
C THR A 111 -1.67 6.39 4.54
N LEU A 112 -1.54 6.35 5.88
CA LEU A 112 -0.41 6.97 6.57
C LEU A 112 0.94 6.39 6.14
N PHE A 113 1.03 5.07 5.97
CA PHE A 113 2.24 4.42 5.47
C PHE A 113 2.53 4.70 4.00
N ALA A 114 1.51 4.96 3.18
CA ALA A 114 1.70 5.35 1.79
C ALA A 114 2.34 6.75 1.68
N PHE A 115 1.99 7.71 2.54
CA PHE A 115 2.63 9.04 2.57
C PHE A 115 4.11 9.01 2.96
N GLN A 116 4.51 7.97 3.70
CA GLN A 116 5.89 7.78 4.14
C GLN A 116 6.70 6.85 3.21
N ILE A 117 6.13 6.47 2.06
CA ILE A 117 6.86 5.66 1.09
C ILE A 117 8.07 6.45 0.59
N PHE A 118 9.24 5.81 0.64
CA PHE A 118 10.47 6.42 0.18
C PHE A 118 11.35 5.39 -0.52
N SER A 119 11.66 4.30 0.17
CA SER A 119 12.73 3.41 -0.24
C SER A 119 12.47 2.73 -1.60
N VAL A 120 11.23 2.33 -1.87
CA VAL A 120 10.85 1.71 -3.16
C VAL A 120 10.91 2.75 -4.29
N VAL A 121 10.36 3.94 -4.05
CA VAL A 121 10.33 5.02 -5.06
C VAL A 121 11.75 5.46 -5.40
N TRP A 122 12.57 5.75 -4.39
CA TRP A 122 13.94 6.20 -4.60
C TRP A 122 14.79 5.15 -5.32
N LEU A 123 14.63 3.87 -4.97
CA LEU A 123 15.39 2.79 -5.61
C LEU A 123 15.02 2.58 -7.07
N LEU A 124 13.73 2.70 -7.43
CA LEU A 124 13.24 2.37 -8.77
C LEU A 124 13.20 3.57 -9.72
N SER A 125 12.91 4.77 -9.22
CA SER A 125 12.78 5.98 -10.03
C SER A 125 13.76 7.09 -9.66
N GLY A 126 14.52 6.96 -8.57
CA GLY A 126 15.36 8.05 -8.08
C GLY A 126 14.52 9.31 -7.83
N ARG A 127 14.81 10.38 -8.59
CA ARG A 127 14.10 11.66 -8.54
C ARG A 127 13.06 11.86 -9.66
N ASP A 128 12.91 10.91 -10.59
CA ASP A 128 11.97 11.01 -11.71
C ASP A 128 10.49 11.03 -11.25
N ILE A 129 10.23 10.51 -10.04
CA ILE A 129 8.93 10.60 -9.38
C ILE A 129 9.13 11.37 -8.07
N PRO A 130 8.84 12.69 -8.05
CA PRO A 130 9.07 13.50 -6.86
C PRO A 130 8.04 13.17 -5.79
N ILE A 131 8.55 12.79 -4.62
CA ILE A 131 7.76 12.52 -3.40
C ILE A 131 8.38 13.28 -2.24
N LEU A 132 7.56 13.74 -1.29
CA LEU A 132 8.03 14.52 -0.13
C LEU A 132 9.10 13.77 0.67
N ALA A 133 8.90 12.48 0.93
CA ALA A 133 9.87 11.68 1.68
C ALA A 133 11.20 11.47 0.91
N GLY A 134 11.15 11.51 -0.44
CA GLY A 134 12.36 11.53 -1.28
C GLY A 134 13.12 12.85 -1.18
N GLU A 135 12.42 13.97 -1.09
CA GLU A 135 13.05 15.29 -0.88
C GLU A 135 13.69 15.41 0.51
N VAL A 136 13.09 14.83 1.56
CA VAL A 136 13.74 14.72 2.88
C VAL A 136 15.10 14.03 2.75
N TYR A 137 15.13 12.88 2.07
CA TYR A 137 16.37 12.14 1.86
C TYR A 137 17.38 12.94 1.02
N TYR A 138 16.95 13.51 -0.09
CA TYR A 138 17.82 14.28 -0.98
C TYR A 138 18.48 15.47 -0.27
N GLN A 139 17.68 16.26 0.45
CA GLN A 139 18.18 17.42 1.19
C GLN A 139 19.16 17.00 2.29
N GLN A 140 18.88 15.89 2.99
CA GLN A 140 19.72 15.42 4.08
C GLN A 140 21.00 14.73 3.60
N ALA A 141 20.88 13.79 2.66
CA ALA A 141 21.95 12.88 2.27
C ALA A 141 22.86 13.45 1.18
N GLU A 142 22.28 14.17 0.20
CA GLU A 142 23.04 14.71 -0.94
C GLU A 142 23.48 16.16 -0.70
N LEU A 143 22.60 16.98 -0.10
CA LEU A 143 22.85 18.41 0.08
C LEU A 143 23.30 18.80 1.50
N ASN A 144 23.30 17.85 2.44
CA ASN A 144 23.61 18.08 3.86
C ASN A 144 22.83 19.26 4.49
N ASN A 145 21.62 19.52 4.00
CA ASN A 145 20.76 20.61 4.44
C ASN A 145 19.66 20.08 5.37
N PHE A 146 20.03 19.90 6.64
CA PHE A 146 19.11 19.42 7.68
C PHE A 146 17.88 20.32 7.86
N ARG A 147 18.02 21.64 7.64
CA ARG A 147 16.91 22.59 7.85
C ARG A 147 15.78 22.33 6.85
N LEU A 148 16.11 22.22 5.56
CA LEU A 148 15.11 21.92 4.53
C LEU A 148 14.56 20.49 4.67
N ALA A 149 15.42 19.51 4.99
CA ALA A 149 14.97 18.15 5.27
C ALA A 149 13.93 18.10 6.41
N ALA A 150 14.17 18.84 7.50
CA ALA A 150 13.22 18.96 8.61
C ALA A 150 11.92 19.63 8.19
N THR A 151 11.96 20.68 7.36
CA THR A 151 10.75 21.33 6.82
C THR A 151 9.87 20.34 6.05
N TYR A 152 10.44 19.57 5.13
CA TYR A 152 9.70 18.54 4.41
C TYR A 152 9.13 17.47 5.35
N GLY A 153 9.90 17.05 6.36
CA GLY A 153 9.42 16.13 7.40
C GLY A 153 8.21 16.65 8.16
N PHE A 154 8.21 17.92 8.56
CA PHE A 154 7.06 18.56 9.22
C PHE A 154 5.84 18.65 8.33
N ILE A 155 6.01 18.93 7.03
CA ILE A 155 4.89 18.94 6.07
C ILE A 155 4.26 17.55 5.97
N ILE A 156 5.06 16.49 5.87
CA ILE A 156 4.56 15.10 5.84
C ILE A 156 3.78 14.79 7.12
N ALA A 157 4.31 15.18 8.29
CA ALA A 157 3.65 14.97 9.57
C ALA A 157 2.30 15.70 9.64
N LEU A 158 2.26 16.96 9.20
CA LEU A 158 1.03 17.75 9.15
C LEU A 158 -0.03 17.10 8.24
N ILE A 159 0.37 16.65 7.04
CA ILE A 159 -0.53 15.93 6.12
C ILE A 159 -1.07 14.66 6.78
N CYS A 160 -0.22 13.87 7.44
CA CYS A 160 -0.63 12.66 8.14
C CYS A 160 -1.63 12.95 9.27
N ILE A 161 -1.43 14.02 10.02
CA ILE A 161 -2.36 14.47 11.08
C ILE A 161 -3.70 14.86 10.47
N LEU A 162 -3.70 15.67 9.41
CA LEU A 162 -4.92 16.11 8.73
C LEU A 162 -5.71 14.93 8.15
N ILE A 163 -5.03 13.96 7.54
CA ILE A 163 -5.65 12.74 7.02
C ILE A 163 -6.21 11.88 8.13
N SER A 164 -5.46 11.68 9.22
CA SER A 164 -5.94 10.92 10.37
C SER A 164 -7.18 11.57 10.98
N TRP A 165 -7.15 12.90 11.14
CA TRP A 165 -8.28 13.68 11.63
C TRP A 165 -9.49 13.54 10.71
N ALA A 166 -9.32 13.70 9.40
CA ALA A 166 -10.39 13.52 8.42
C ALA A 166 -10.95 12.08 8.46
N TYR A 167 -10.10 11.06 8.48
CA TYR A 167 -10.55 9.67 8.60
C TYR A 167 -11.39 9.44 9.85
N ILE A 168 -10.95 9.94 11.01
CA ILE A 168 -11.67 9.76 12.27
C ILE A 168 -13.01 10.51 12.24
N THR A 169 -13.08 11.71 11.67
CA THR A 169 -14.34 12.48 11.63
C THR A 169 -15.34 11.92 10.62
N PHE A 170 -14.90 11.53 9.43
CA PHE A 170 -15.77 10.99 8.38
C PHE A 170 -16.18 9.53 8.63
N LEU A 171 -15.38 8.73 9.35
CA LEU A 171 -15.69 7.31 9.58
C LEU A 171 -16.30 7.03 10.95
N LYS A 172 -16.29 7.99 11.89
CA LYS A 172 -17.01 7.88 13.18
C LYS A 172 -18.54 7.89 13.05
N THR A 173 -19.10 8.04 11.86
CA THR A 173 -20.55 8.09 11.72
C THR A 173 -21.13 6.68 11.79
N LYS A 174 -21.70 6.35 12.97
CA LYS A 174 -22.87 5.47 13.18
C LYS A 174 -22.67 4.06 13.79
N HIS A 175 -21.82 3.88 14.81
CA HIS A 175 -21.75 2.60 15.55
C HIS A 175 -21.69 2.70 17.10
N LEU A 176 -22.11 3.80 17.72
CA LEU A 176 -22.08 3.93 19.19
C LEU A 176 -23.41 4.32 19.87
N GLU A 177 -24.54 4.36 19.15
CA GLU A 177 -25.84 4.74 19.74
C GLU A 177 -27.01 3.90 19.18
N ALA A 178 -26.95 2.58 19.35
CA ALA A 178 -28.13 1.71 19.26
C ALA A 178 -28.00 0.55 20.24
#